data_AF-A0A3D0Y1M9-F1
#
_entry.id   AF-A0A3D0Y1M9-F1
#
_cell.length_a   1.000
_cell.length_b   1.000
_cell.length_c   1.000
_cell.angle_alpha   90.00
_cell.angle_beta   90.00
_cell.angle_gamma   90.00
#
_symmetry.space_group_name_H-M   'P 1'
#
loop_
_entity.id
_entity.type
_entity.pdbx_description
1 polymer ?
#
loop_
_entity_poly.entity_id
_entity_poly.type
_entity_poly.pdbx_seq_one_letter_code
_entity_poly.pdbx_strand_id
1 'polypeptide(L)'
;MRALPRAPITREQKRTSMHLQIMNTPKGMQTDHINGHGLDNRRCNLRICTTKENQWNTKKQCNNTSGFKGVSLDKSAKKEKWRAFINVSGKSINLGYHNTAEEAYKAYCEACVKYHGEFANFG
;
A
#
# COMPACT_ATOMS: atom_id res chain seq x y z
N MET A 1 -48.37 -31.85 30.22
CA MET A 1 -46.96 -31.43 30.12
C MET A 1 -46.82 -30.42 28.98
N ARG A 2 -46.56 -29.15 29.27
CA ARG A 2 -46.39 -28.09 28.24
C ARG A 2 -44.91 -27.98 27.89
N ALA A 3 -44.55 -28.24 26.63
CA ALA A 3 -43.20 -28.01 26.14
C ALA A 3 -42.90 -26.50 26.16
N LEU A 4 -41.80 -26.11 26.80
CA LEU A 4 -41.32 -24.73 26.77
C LEU A 4 -40.88 -24.38 25.33
N PRO A 5 -41.23 -23.18 24.81
CA PRO A 5 -40.79 -22.76 23.50
C PRO A 5 -39.27 -22.60 23.47
N ARG A 6 -38.61 -23.16 22.45
CA ARG A 6 -37.18 -22.93 22.20
C ARG A 6 -36.98 -21.47 21.78
N ALA A 7 -36.09 -20.77 22.47
CA ALA A 7 -35.70 -19.42 22.11
C ALA A 7 -35.11 -19.38 20.69
N PRO A 8 -35.35 -18.31 19.91
CA PRO A 8 -34.79 -18.17 18.57
C PRO A 8 -33.27 -18.06 18.64
N ILE A 9 -32.56 -18.92 17.90
CA ILE A 9 -31.12 -18.83 17.71
C ILE A 9 -30.87 -17.69 16.71
N THR A 10 -30.50 -16.51 17.21
CA THR A 10 -30.02 -15.43 16.34
C THR A 10 -28.56 -15.71 15.98
N ARG A 11 -28.29 -16.09 14.74
CA ARG A 11 -26.90 -16.18 14.24
C ARG A 11 -26.44 -14.78 13.87
N GLU A 12 -25.53 -14.23 14.66
CA GLU A 12 -24.83 -12.99 14.30
C GLU A 12 -23.91 -13.26 13.10
N GLN A 13 -24.26 -12.71 11.94
CA GLN A 13 -23.45 -12.83 10.72
C GLN A 13 -22.34 -11.79 10.74
N LYS A 14 -21.10 -12.22 10.94
CA LYS A 14 -19.93 -11.36 10.88
C LYS A 14 -19.27 -11.45 9.50
N ARG A 15 -19.22 -10.32 8.78
CA ARG A 15 -18.42 -10.22 7.55
C ARG A 15 -16.94 -10.12 7.92
N THR A 16 -16.11 -10.91 7.26
CA THR A 16 -14.66 -10.88 7.40
C THR A 16 -14.03 -11.04 6.03
N SER A 17 -12.77 -10.62 5.88
CA SER A 17 -12.04 -10.78 4.63
C SER A 17 -11.21 -12.07 4.65
N MET A 18 -11.12 -12.72 3.50
CA MET A 18 -10.37 -13.97 3.32
C MET A 18 -8.90 -13.85 3.74
N HIS A 19 -8.17 -12.83 3.26
CA HIS A 19 -6.74 -12.64 3.59
C HIS A 19 -6.48 -12.50 5.10
N LEU A 20 -7.33 -11.80 5.86
CA LEU A 20 -7.20 -11.71 7.32
C LEU A 20 -7.39 -13.06 8.01
N GLN A 21 -8.37 -13.86 7.57
CA GLN A 21 -8.59 -15.20 8.11
C GLN A 21 -7.44 -16.16 7.78
N ILE A 22 -6.95 -16.13 6.55
CA ILE A 22 -5.87 -17.01 6.09
C ILE A 22 -4.60 -16.76 6.92
N MET A 23 -4.27 -15.49 7.16
CA MET A 23 -3.06 -15.11 7.89
C MET A 23 -3.23 -15.03 9.41
N ASN A 24 -4.45 -15.25 9.94
CA ASN A 24 -4.77 -15.04 11.36
C ASN A 24 -4.24 -13.68 11.87
N THR A 25 -4.54 -12.62 11.14
CA THR A 25 -3.93 -11.30 11.38
C THR A 25 -4.23 -10.78 12.79
N PRO A 26 -3.22 -10.42 13.58
CA PRO A 26 -3.41 -9.84 14.90
C PRO A 26 -4.21 -8.54 14.87
N LYS A 27 -4.93 -8.25 15.97
CA LYS A 27 -5.66 -6.99 16.12
C LYS A 27 -4.67 -5.82 16.06
N GLY A 28 -4.98 -4.81 15.23
CA GLY A 28 -4.12 -3.64 15.02
C GLY A 28 -3.10 -3.78 13.90
N MET A 29 -2.99 -4.97 13.28
CA MET A 29 -2.21 -5.20 12.07
C MET A 29 -3.11 -5.36 10.84
N GLN A 30 -2.49 -5.35 9.66
CA GLN A 30 -3.12 -5.58 8.38
C GLN A 30 -2.46 -6.77 7.67
N THR A 31 -3.16 -7.36 6.70
CA THR A 31 -2.54 -8.29 5.77
C THR A 31 -2.48 -7.63 4.39
N ASP A 32 -1.26 -7.41 3.92
CA ASP A 32 -0.94 -6.83 2.62
C ASP A 32 -0.86 -7.92 1.55
N HIS A 33 -1.21 -7.56 0.32
CA HIS A 33 -1.06 -8.41 -0.86
C HIS A 33 0.22 -7.99 -1.57
N ILE A 34 1.24 -8.83 -1.57
CA ILE A 34 2.58 -8.52 -2.10
C ILE A 34 2.50 -8.00 -3.54
N ASN A 35 1.64 -8.59 -4.38
CA ASN A 35 1.42 -8.16 -5.77
C ASN A 35 0.40 -7.02 -5.96
N GLY A 36 -0.22 -6.51 -4.88
CA GLY A 36 -1.25 -5.47 -4.94
C GLY A 36 -2.58 -5.94 -5.57
N HIS A 37 -2.82 -7.24 -5.68
CA HIS A 37 -4.04 -7.84 -6.23
C HIS A 37 -4.91 -8.45 -5.12
N GLY A 38 -5.95 -7.73 -4.70
CA GLY A 38 -6.81 -8.11 -3.57
C GLY A 38 -7.66 -9.38 -3.73
N LEU A 39 -7.72 -9.96 -4.93
CA LEU A 39 -8.39 -11.24 -5.17
C LEU A 39 -7.43 -12.43 -5.04
N ASP A 40 -6.12 -12.20 -5.10
CA ASP A 40 -5.11 -13.24 -4.95
C ASP A 40 -4.80 -13.51 -3.47
N ASN A 41 -5.59 -14.39 -2.88
CA ASN A 41 -5.52 -14.74 -1.46
C ASN A 41 -4.58 -15.94 -1.17
N ARG A 42 -3.69 -16.30 -2.11
CA ARG A 42 -2.69 -17.37 -1.87
C ARG A 42 -1.74 -16.95 -0.76
N ARG A 43 -1.41 -17.85 0.18
CA ARG A 43 -0.52 -17.56 1.32
C ARG A 43 0.81 -16.94 0.92
N CYS A 44 1.41 -17.37 -0.20
CA CYS A 44 2.67 -16.82 -0.71
C CYS A 44 2.57 -15.36 -1.19
N ASN A 45 1.36 -14.85 -1.44
CA ASN A 45 1.10 -13.47 -1.84
C ASN A 45 0.66 -12.60 -0.64
N LEU A 46 0.52 -13.15 0.56
CA LEU A 46 0.03 -12.43 1.73
C LEU A 46 1.13 -12.25 2.76
N ARG A 47 1.17 -11.07 3.40
CA ARG A 47 2.07 -10.79 4.51
C ARG A 47 1.42 -9.92 5.57
N ILE A 48 1.76 -10.15 6.83
CA ILE A 48 1.29 -9.30 7.93
C ILE A 48 2.14 -8.03 7.93
N CYS A 49 1.50 -6.88 8.12
CA CYS A 49 2.14 -5.58 8.08
C CYS A 49 1.42 -4.57 8.98
N THR A 50 2.09 -3.48 9.25
CA THR A 50 1.50 -2.28 9.84
C THR A 50 0.78 -1.46 8.78
N THR A 51 -0.11 -0.56 9.22
CA THR A 51 -0.80 0.38 8.33
C THR A 51 0.17 1.23 7.49
N LYS A 52 1.34 1.58 8.03
CA LYS A 52 2.34 2.40 7.33
C LYS A 52 3.04 1.61 6.22
N GLU A 53 3.39 0.35 6.49
CA GLU A 53 4.00 -0.55 5.51
C GLU A 53 3.02 -0.88 4.37
N ASN A 54 1.76 -1.16 4.70
CA ASN A 54 0.72 -1.40 3.70
C ASN A 54 0.52 -0.17 2.76
N GLN A 55 0.61 1.04 3.31
CA GLN A 55 0.53 2.27 2.50
C GLN A 55 1.67 2.39 1.49
N TRP A 56 2.87 1.88 1.79
CA TRP A 56 3.99 1.89 0.85
C TRP A 56 3.71 1.04 -0.39
N ASN A 57 2.95 -0.05 -0.24
CA ASN A 57 2.52 -0.93 -1.33
C ASN A 57 1.34 -0.38 -2.17
N THR A 58 0.94 0.87 -1.97
CA THR A 58 -0.12 1.49 -2.78
C THR A 58 0.36 1.68 -4.22
N LYS A 59 -0.52 1.41 -5.19
CA LYS A 59 -0.28 1.67 -6.62
C LYS A 59 -0.09 3.16 -6.89
N LYS A 60 0.48 3.52 -8.05
CA LYS A 60 0.44 4.92 -8.48
C LYS A 60 -1.01 5.42 -8.56
N GLN A 61 -1.20 6.70 -8.23
CA GLN A 61 -2.50 7.34 -8.30
C GLN A 61 -2.98 7.39 -9.77
N CYS A 62 -4.28 7.25 -9.99
CA CYS A 62 -4.86 7.26 -11.34
C CYS A 62 -4.71 8.61 -12.06
N ASN A 63 -4.61 9.71 -11.29
CA ASN A 63 -4.38 11.07 -11.79
C ASN A 63 -2.88 11.43 -11.83
N ASN A 64 -1.97 10.47 -11.63
CA ASN A 64 -0.53 10.70 -11.76
C ASN A 64 -0.20 11.01 -13.23
N THR A 65 0.29 12.22 -13.48
CA THR A 65 0.61 12.71 -14.82
C THR A 65 2.04 12.41 -15.27
N SER A 66 2.92 12.01 -14.36
CA SER A 66 4.32 11.69 -14.67
C SER A 66 4.48 10.27 -15.23
N GLY A 67 3.49 9.40 -15.05
CA GLY A 67 3.57 7.98 -15.39
C GLY A 67 4.31 7.14 -14.34
N PHE A 68 5.04 7.78 -13.43
CA PHE A 68 5.92 7.15 -12.45
C PHE A 68 5.48 7.46 -11.02
N LYS A 69 5.49 6.44 -10.16
CA LYS A 69 5.23 6.61 -8.72
C LYS A 69 6.35 7.43 -8.09
N GLY A 70 6.00 8.33 -7.18
CA GLY A 70 6.98 9.18 -6.48
C GLY A 70 7.65 10.26 -7.34
N VAL A 71 7.18 10.47 -8.57
CA VAL A 71 7.69 11.50 -9.48
C VAL A 71 6.59 12.51 -9.81
N SER A 72 6.93 13.79 -9.79
CA SER A 72 6.03 14.88 -10.19
C SER A 72 6.79 15.98 -10.91
N LEU A 73 6.16 16.61 -11.90
CA LEU A 73 6.71 17.80 -12.55
C LEU A 73 6.56 19.02 -11.63
N ASP A 74 7.67 19.69 -11.32
CA ASP A 74 7.65 20.97 -10.61
C ASP A 74 7.45 22.11 -11.62
N LYS A 75 6.22 22.62 -11.66
CA LYS A 75 5.79 23.70 -12.56
C LYS A 75 6.20 25.09 -12.05
N SER A 76 6.64 25.21 -10.80
CA SER A 76 7.01 26.50 -10.20
C SER A 76 8.47 26.87 -10.47
N ALA A 77 9.29 25.91 -10.88
CA ALA A 77 10.69 26.14 -11.19
C ALA A 77 10.84 26.88 -12.54
N LYS A 78 11.77 27.85 -12.61
CA LYS A 78 12.11 28.60 -13.84
C LYS A 78 12.46 27.70 -15.04
N LYS A 79 12.91 26.47 -14.77
CA LYS A 79 13.05 25.39 -15.74
C LYS A 79 12.20 24.24 -15.21
N GLU A 80 11.32 23.70 -16.03
CA GLU A 80 10.55 22.51 -15.71
C GLU A 80 11.50 21.39 -15.27
N LYS A 81 11.40 20.98 -14.00
CA LYS A 81 12.24 19.91 -13.42
C LYS A 81 11.37 18.81 -12.85
N TRP A 82 11.86 17.59 -12.96
CA TRP A 82 11.20 16.40 -12.42
C TRP A 82 11.65 16.19 -10.99
N ARG A 83 10.71 16.31 -10.05
CA ARG A 83 10.97 16.08 -8.63
C ARG A 83 10.73 14.62 -8.30
N ALA A 84 11.70 13.99 -7.64
CA ALA A 84 11.55 12.68 -7.02
C ALA A 84 11.31 12.83 -5.51
N PHE A 85 10.35 12.08 -4.96
CA PHE A 85 10.08 12.09 -3.52
C PHE A 85 9.58 10.74 -3.03
N ILE A 86 9.79 10.48 -1.74
CA ILE A 86 9.33 9.27 -1.06
C ILE A 86 8.69 9.62 0.28
N ASN A 87 7.63 8.91 0.66
CA ASN A 87 7.02 9.05 1.97
C ASN A 87 7.50 7.93 2.89
N VAL A 88 8.10 8.30 4.02
CA VAL A 88 8.62 7.37 5.03
C VAL A 88 8.14 7.84 6.39
N SER A 89 7.45 6.97 7.12
CA SER A 89 6.93 7.26 8.47
C SER A 89 6.10 8.55 8.57
N GLY A 90 5.32 8.86 7.52
CA GLY A 90 4.47 10.06 7.45
C GLY A 90 5.20 11.34 7.06
N LYS A 91 6.50 11.28 6.76
CA LYS A 91 7.29 12.42 6.28
C LYS A 91 7.63 12.25 4.80
N SER A 92 7.47 13.32 4.03
CA SER A 92 7.89 13.38 2.64
C SER A 92 9.36 13.78 2.55
N ILE A 93 10.19 12.90 2.02
CA ILE A 93 11.61 13.12 1.78
C ILE A 93 11.78 13.51 0.31
N ASN A 94 12.40 14.67 0.07
CA ASN A 94 12.78 15.08 -1.28
C ASN A 94 14.06 14.35 -1.69
N LEU A 95 14.00 13.63 -2.81
CA LEU A 95 15.13 12.87 -3.34
C LEU A 95 15.94 13.67 -4.37
N GLY A 96 15.41 14.82 -4.79
CA GLY A 96 16.09 15.74 -5.70
C GLY A 96 15.23 16.15 -6.88
N TYR A 97 15.85 16.94 -7.75
CA TYR A 97 15.28 17.42 -8.99
C TYR A 97 16.16 16.99 -10.17
N HIS A 98 15.54 16.42 -11.18
CA HIS A 98 16.18 15.82 -12.35
C HIS A 98 15.68 16.47 -13.64
N ASN A 99 16.41 16.24 -14.73
CA ASN A 99 16.06 16.80 -16.03
C ASN A 99 15.00 15.95 -16.75
N THR A 100 14.93 14.66 -16.43
CA THR A 100 13.97 13.71 -17.03
C THR A 100 13.17 12.98 -15.96
N ALA A 101 12.00 12.47 -16.35
CA ALA A 101 11.14 11.70 -15.46
C ALA A 101 11.77 10.35 -15.10
N GLU A 102 12.52 9.74 -16.02
CA GLU A 102 13.21 8.47 -15.82
C GLU A 102 14.34 8.57 -14.80
N GLU A 103 15.12 9.66 -14.83
CA GLU A 103 16.16 9.92 -13.83
C GLU A 103 15.57 10.10 -12.42
N ALA A 104 14.48 10.86 -12.33
CA ALA A 104 13.74 11.02 -11.07
C ALA A 104 13.15 9.69 -10.58
N TYR A 105 12.64 8.86 -11.49
CA TYR A 105 12.11 7.55 -11.16
C TYR A 105 13.19 6.58 -10.68
N LYS A 106 14.39 6.62 -11.28
CA LYS A 106 15.54 5.83 -10.81
C LYS A 106 15.89 6.18 -9.36
N ALA A 107 15.96 7.48 -9.04
CA ALA A 107 16.18 7.93 -7.67
C ALA A 107 15.08 7.46 -6.71
N TYR A 108 13.82 7.45 -7.16
CA TYR A 108 12.71 6.88 -6.41
C TYR A 108 12.86 5.38 -6.16
N CYS A 109 13.22 4.59 -7.18
CA CYS A 109 13.43 3.14 -7.04
C CYS A 109 14.52 2.82 -6.02
N GLU A 110 15.66 3.51 -6.09
CA GLU A 110 16.77 3.36 -5.14
C GLU A 110 16.33 3.70 -3.70
N ALA A 111 15.59 4.80 -3.54
CA ALA A 111 15.02 5.17 -2.25
C ALA A 111 13.97 4.17 -1.75
N CYS A 112 13.14 3.61 -2.64
CA CYS A 112 12.11 2.65 -2.29
C CYS A 112 12.73 1.36 -1.73
N VAL A 113 13.78 0.83 -2.38
CA VAL A 113 14.56 -0.30 -1.84
C VAL A 113 15.17 0.06 -0.48
N LYS A 114 15.76 1.24 -0.35
CA LYS A 114 16.44 1.68 0.88
C LYS A 114 15.48 1.87 2.07
N TYR A 115 14.33 2.49 1.86
CA TYR A 115 13.44 2.92 2.94
C TYR A 115 12.23 2.02 3.16
N HIS A 116 11.70 1.38 2.11
CA HIS A 116 10.53 0.50 2.21
C HIS A 116 10.92 -0.97 2.28
N GLY A 117 12.14 -1.33 1.86
CA GLY A 117 12.70 -2.67 2.03
C GLY A 117 11.81 -3.73 1.37
N GLU A 118 11.37 -4.71 2.16
CA GLU A 118 10.48 -5.77 1.68
C GLU A 118 9.14 -5.23 1.13
N PHE A 119 8.67 -4.08 1.62
CA PHE A 119 7.42 -3.43 1.21
C PHE A 119 7.59 -2.48 0.02
N ALA A 120 8.76 -2.48 -0.64
CA ALA A 120 9.00 -1.66 -1.81
C ALA A 120 8.01 -1.98 -2.94
N ASN A 121 7.40 -0.94 -3.50
CA ASN A 121 6.50 -1.02 -4.63
C ASN A 121 6.81 0.13 -5.59
N PHE A 122 7.18 -0.23 -6.82
CA PHE A 122 7.70 0.71 -7.81
C PHE A 122 6.63 1.42 -8.65
N GLY A 123 5.35 1.08 -8.53
CA GLY A 123 4.26 1.79 -9.24
C GLY A 123 3.16 0.91 -9.77
#